data_AF-A0A4R9WUX6-F1
#
_entry.id   AF-A0A4R9WUX6-F1
#
_cell.length_a   1.000
_cell.length_b   1.000
_cell.length_c   1.000
_cell.angle_alpha   90.00
_cell.angle_beta   90.00
_cell.angle_gamma   90.00
#
_symmetry.space_group_name_H-M   'P 1'
#
loop_
_entity.id
_entity.type
_entity.pdbx_description
1 polymer ?
#
loop_
_entity_poly.entity_id
_entity_poly.type
_entity_poly.pdbx_seq_one_letter_code
_entity_poly.pdbx_strand_id
1 'polypeptide(L)'
;APAAGREQSGVKATLANTMLLTDDKGADATGLDPLNGVREAAGDMPILPQAENGKLSLDDEAIVRLPDGTMFISDEYGPNIYRFSAEGRLMSATQPPAALVP
;
A
#
# COMPACT_ATOMS: atom_id res chain seq x y z
N ALA A 1 -12.86 22.37 -21.84
CA ALA A 1 -11.61 22.75 -21.16
C ALA A 1 -11.79 24.15 -20.56
N PRO A 2 -11.24 24.46 -19.37
CA PRO A 2 -11.25 25.83 -18.89
C PRO A 2 -10.42 26.72 -19.83
N ALA A 3 -10.75 28.01 -19.90
CA ALA A 3 -10.00 28.98 -20.70
C ALA A 3 -8.58 29.12 -20.16
N ALA A 4 -7.59 29.17 -21.06
CA ALA A 4 -6.19 29.37 -20.70
C ALA A 4 -6.00 30.67 -19.90
N GLY A 5 -5.25 30.61 -18.79
CA GLY A 5 -4.86 31.79 -18.02
C GLY A 5 -5.70 32.13 -16.77
N ARG A 6 -6.57 31.23 -16.30
CA ARG A 6 -7.07 31.32 -14.92
C ARG A 6 -6.33 30.31 -14.05
N GLU A 7 -5.63 30.80 -13.02
CA GLU A 7 -5.21 29.96 -11.91
C GLU A 7 -6.45 29.22 -11.37
N GLN A 8 -6.32 27.92 -11.13
CA GLN A 8 -7.32 27.22 -10.34
C GLN A 8 -7.40 27.93 -8.97
N SER A 9 -8.61 28.27 -8.52
CA SER A 9 -8.83 28.59 -7.12
C SER A 9 -8.34 27.39 -6.31
N GLY A 10 -7.26 27.57 -5.54
CA GLY A 10 -6.53 26.47 -4.91
C GLY A 10 -7.46 25.53 -4.15
N VAL A 11 -7.23 24.24 -4.28
CA VAL A 11 -7.90 23.24 -3.44
C VAL A 11 -7.35 23.40 -2.03
N LYS A 12 -8.21 23.74 -1.07
CA LYS A 12 -7.85 23.68 0.35
C LYS A 12 -8.05 22.25 0.84
N ALA A 13 -6.97 21.49 0.90
CA ALA A 13 -6.98 20.19 1.55
C ALA A 13 -6.95 20.37 3.08
N THR A 14 -7.80 19.64 3.78
CA THR A 14 -7.77 19.52 5.25
C THR A 14 -7.83 18.05 5.61
N LEU A 15 -7.03 17.62 6.58
CA LEU A 15 -7.08 16.25 7.08
C LEU A 15 -8.43 16.02 7.78
N ALA A 16 -9.25 15.14 7.20
CA ALA A 16 -10.55 14.78 7.77
C ALA A 16 -10.49 13.53 8.64
N ASN A 17 -9.66 12.55 8.27
CA ASN A 17 -9.51 11.31 8.98
C ASN A 17 -8.17 10.65 8.62
N THR A 18 -7.73 9.69 9.44
CA THR A 18 -6.61 8.79 9.16
C THR A 18 -7.06 7.34 9.28
N MET A 19 -6.29 6.44 8.67
CA MET A 19 -6.49 5.00 8.77
C MET A 19 -5.12 4.36 8.87
N LEU A 20 -4.95 3.44 9.82
CA LEU A 20 -3.73 2.68 9.98
C LEU A 20 -3.78 1.46 9.07
N LEU A 21 -2.74 1.25 8.27
CA LEU A 21 -2.58 0.00 7.53
C LEU A 21 -2.02 -1.08 8.46
N THR A 22 -2.64 -2.25 8.40
CA THR A 22 -2.26 -3.44 9.17
C THR A 22 -2.10 -4.63 8.24
N ASP A 23 -1.25 -5.56 8.63
CA ASP A 23 -1.05 -6.80 7.88
C ASP A 23 -2.26 -7.76 8.01
N ASP A 24 -2.14 -8.90 7.36
CA ASP A 24 -3.11 -10.00 7.37
C ASP A 24 -3.29 -10.64 8.76
N LYS A 25 -2.51 -10.23 9.76
CA LYS A 25 -2.59 -10.68 11.16
C LYS A 25 -3.05 -9.57 12.11
N GLY A 26 -3.20 -8.35 11.58
CA GLY A 26 -3.67 -7.17 12.32
C GLY A 26 -2.55 -6.43 13.02
N ALA A 27 -1.29 -6.78 12.74
CA ALA A 27 -0.15 -6.02 13.21
C ALA A 27 0.03 -4.76 12.35
N ASP A 28 0.39 -3.64 12.98
CA ASP A 28 0.66 -2.40 12.27
C ASP A 28 1.74 -2.62 11.20
N ALA A 29 1.53 -2.03 10.03
CA ALA A 29 2.58 -1.85 9.05
C ALA A 29 3.60 -0.78 9.51
N THR A 30 4.69 -0.64 8.75
CA THR A 30 5.73 0.36 9.00
C THR A 30 6.28 0.91 7.70
N GLY A 31 6.74 2.16 7.69
CA GLY A 31 7.47 2.76 6.55
C GLY A 31 8.98 2.58 6.62
N LEU A 32 9.48 1.70 7.50
CA LEU A 32 10.93 1.42 7.60
C LEU A 32 11.39 0.58 6.41
N ASP A 33 12.48 1.00 5.76
CA ASP A 33 13.16 0.21 4.73
C ASP A 33 13.38 -1.25 5.19
N PRO A 34 12.91 -2.26 4.42
CA PRO A 34 13.09 -3.65 4.80
C PRO A 34 14.54 -4.13 4.66
N LEU A 35 15.43 -3.36 4.03
CA LEU A 35 16.76 -3.78 3.60
C LEU A 35 16.66 -5.04 2.73
N ASN A 36 17.08 -6.19 3.26
CA ASN A 36 16.93 -7.50 2.61
C ASN A 36 15.89 -8.39 3.31
N GLY A 37 15.13 -7.83 4.25
CA GLY A 37 14.16 -8.54 5.07
C GLY A 37 12.89 -8.86 4.28
N VAL A 38 12.52 -10.14 4.31
CA VAL A 38 11.28 -10.63 3.72
C VAL A 38 10.56 -11.53 4.71
N ARG A 39 9.23 -11.46 4.66
CA ARG A 39 8.34 -12.46 5.23
C ARG A 39 8.03 -13.48 4.16
N GLU A 40 8.41 -14.73 4.43
CA GLU A 40 8.13 -15.87 3.54
C GLU A 40 6.62 -16.00 3.24
N ALA A 41 6.33 -16.55 2.06
CA ALA A 41 4.96 -16.82 1.65
C ALA A 41 4.25 -17.76 2.65
N ALA A 42 2.99 -17.43 2.98
CA ALA A 42 2.20 -18.19 3.94
C ALA A 42 0.71 -18.09 3.64
N GLY A 43 0.04 -19.24 3.51
CA GLY A 43 -1.37 -19.27 3.08
C GLY A 43 -1.53 -18.67 1.68
N ASP A 44 -2.46 -17.73 1.55
CA ASP A 44 -2.70 -17.00 0.30
C ASP A 44 -1.82 -15.75 0.15
N MET A 45 -0.97 -15.45 1.14
CA MET A 45 -0.04 -14.32 1.05
C MET A 45 1.26 -14.74 0.36
N PRO A 46 1.73 -13.96 -0.62
CA PRO A 46 3.03 -14.18 -1.25
C PRO A 46 4.17 -13.74 -0.31
N ILE A 47 5.40 -13.72 -0.83
CA ILE A 47 6.53 -13.07 -0.15
C ILE A 47 6.24 -11.58 0.00
N LEU A 48 6.49 -11.05 1.19
CA LEU A 48 6.23 -9.64 1.54
C LEU A 48 7.47 -8.99 2.13
N PRO A 49 7.71 -7.69 1.90
CA PRO A 49 8.80 -6.96 2.55
C PRO A 49 8.59 -6.90 4.07
N GLN A 50 9.66 -7.12 4.84
CA GLN A 50 9.61 -7.13 6.30
C GLN A 50 10.78 -6.33 6.87
N ALA A 51 10.47 -5.30 7.67
CA ALA A 51 11.49 -4.52 8.37
C ALA A 51 12.12 -5.32 9.53
N GLU A 52 13.28 -4.88 10.01
CA GLU A 52 14.01 -5.53 11.13
C GLU A 52 13.18 -5.68 12.42
N ASN A 53 12.15 -4.85 12.59
CA ASN A 53 11.21 -4.94 13.73
C ASN A 53 10.11 -6.00 13.54
N GLY A 54 10.14 -6.77 12.45
CA GLY A 54 9.22 -7.85 12.13
C GLY A 54 7.90 -7.41 11.49
N LYS A 55 7.68 -6.11 11.27
CA LYS A 55 6.45 -5.58 10.67
C LYS A 55 6.50 -5.62 9.14
N LEU A 56 5.32 -5.71 8.51
CA LEU A 56 5.16 -5.46 7.08
C LEU A 56 5.69 -4.06 6.77
N SER A 57 6.68 -3.98 5.89
CA SER A 57 7.20 -2.71 5.40
C SER A 57 6.42 -2.26 4.17
N LEU A 58 6.11 -0.96 4.07
CA LEU A 58 5.40 -0.37 2.95
C LEU A 58 6.02 0.98 2.59
N ASP A 59 6.29 1.18 1.31
CA ASP A 59 6.54 2.49 0.72
C ASP A 59 5.44 2.81 -0.30
N ASP A 60 4.32 3.33 0.20
CA ASP A 60 3.08 3.49 -0.57
C ASP A 60 3.17 4.64 -1.59
N GLU A 61 2.95 4.33 -2.87
CA GLU A 61 3.11 5.30 -3.98
C GLU A 61 1.78 5.70 -4.64
N ALA A 62 0.88 4.75 -4.88
CA ALA A 62 -0.41 4.99 -5.51
C ALA A 62 -1.54 4.35 -4.71
N ILE A 63 -2.72 4.99 -4.75
CA ILE A 63 -3.93 4.50 -4.09
C ILE A 63 -5.14 4.61 -5.01
N VAL A 64 -5.95 3.55 -5.04
CA VAL A 64 -7.27 3.52 -5.68
C VAL A 64 -8.29 2.98 -4.69
N ARG A 65 -9.31 3.77 -4.37
CA ARG A 65 -10.44 3.34 -3.52
C ARG A 65 -11.58 2.81 -4.39
N LEU A 66 -12.08 1.63 -4.06
CA LEU A 66 -13.18 0.96 -4.75
C LEU A 66 -14.55 1.37 -4.18
N PRO A 67 -15.67 1.10 -4.91
CA PRO A 67 -17.02 1.42 -4.42
C PRO A 67 -17.40 0.73 -3.11
N ASP A 68 -16.86 -0.47 -2.83
CA ASP A 68 -17.07 -1.20 -1.57
C ASP A 68 -16.22 -0.67 -0.40
N GLY A 69 -15.41 0.36 -0.63
CA GLY A 69 -14.53 0.98 0.35
C GLY A 69 -13.17 0.31 0.48
N THR A 70 -12.95 -0.87 -0.11
CA THR A 70 -11.62 -1.48 -0.17
C THR A 70 -10.69 -0.65 -1.04
N MET A 71 -9.37 -0.80 -0.87
CA MET A 71 -8.37 -0.01 -1.56
C MET A 71 -7.31 -0.91 -2.19
N PHE A 72 -6.87 -0.53 -3.39
CA PHE A 72 -5.60 -1.00 -3.93
C PHE A 72 -4.52 0.03 -3.66
N ILE A 73 -3.38 -0.41 -3.14
CA ILE A 73 -2.21 0.42 -2.85
C ILE A 73 -0.96 -0.23 -3.45
N SER A 74 -0.13 0.54 -4.15
CA SER A 74 1.15 0.06 -4.69
C SER A 74 2.33 0.43 -3.79
N ASP A 75 3.37 -0.39 -3.80
CA ASP A 75 4.55 -0.27 -2.94
C ASP A 75 5.86 -0.23 -3.74
N GLU A 76 6.85 0.55 -3.30
CA GLU A 76 8.19 0.58 -3.90
C GLU A 76 9.08 -0.58 -3.41
N TYR A 77 9.01 -0.95 -2.13
CA TYR A 77 9.96 -1.89 -1.52
C TYR A 77 9.82 -3.33 -2.02
N GLY A 78 8.61 -3.86 -2.00
CA GLY A 78 8.28 -5.10 -2.69
C GLY A 78 7.23 -4.74 -3.73
N PRO A 79 7.56 -4.58 -5.03
CA PRO A 79 6.75 -3.91 -6.06
C PRO A 79 5.40 -4.59 -6.38
N ASN A 80 4.61 -4.76 -5.33
CA ASN A 80 3.38 -5.49 -5.20
C ASN A 80 2.23 -4.48 -5.27
N ILE A 81 1.06 -5.00 -5.62
CA ILE A 81 -0.20 -4.28 -5.45
C ILE A 81 -0.97 -4.97 -4.32
N TYR A 82 -1.19 -4.24 -3.24
CA TYR A 82 -1.92 -4.70 -2.07
C TYR A 82 -3.39 -4.34 -2.16
N ARG A 83 -4.28 -5.24 -1.73
CA ARG A 83 -5.68 -4.93 -1.47
C ARG A 83 -5.91 -4.84 0.03
N PHE A 84 -6.34 -3.67 0.50
CA PHE A 84 -6.70 -3.41 1.88
C PHE A 84 -8.22 -3.31 2.06
N SER A 85 -8.72 -3.70 3.23
CA SER A 85 -10.11 -3.47 3.62
C SER A 85 -10.38 -1.97 3.80
N ALA A 86 -11.66 -1.59 3.94
CA ALA A 86 -12.04 -0.20 4.21
C ALA A 86 -11.49 0.34 5.54
N GLU A 87 -11.08 -0.56 6.44
CA GLU A 87 -10.48 -0.30 7.75
C GLU A 87 -8.96 -0.44 7.76
N GLY A 88 -8.34 -0.73 6.60
CA GLY A 88 -6.88 -0.76 6.46
C GLY A 88 -6.23 -2.10 6.73
N ARG A 89 -6.99 -3.21 6.76
CA ARG A 89 -6.40 -4.56 6.92
C ARG A 89 -6.01 -5.17 5.58
N LEU A 90 -4.79 -5.68 5.46
CA LEU A 90 -4.34 -6.38 4.26
C LEU A 90 -5.19 -7.62 3.99
N MET A 91 -5.76 -7.70 2.79
CA MET A 91 -6.63 -8.79 2.32
C MET A 91 -5.93 -9.69 1.30
N SER A 92 -5.12 -9.11 0.42
CA SER A 92 -4.34 -9.86 -0.58
C SER A 92 -3.18 -9.01 -1.10
N ALA A 93 -2.16 -9.66 -1.67
CA ALA A 93 -1.07 -8.99 -2.38
C ALA A 93 -0.86 -9.65 -3.75
N THR A 94 -0.61 -8.82 -4.77
CA THR A 94 -0.29 -9.28 -6.13
C THR A 94 1.14 -8.92 -6.44
N GLN A 95 2.00 -9.92 -6.60
CA GLN A 95 3.39 -9.71 -6.99
C GLN A 95 3.51 -9.37 -8.48
N PRO A 96 4.64 -8.76 -8.91
CA PRO A 96 4.97 -8.71 -10.31
C PRO A 96 4.91 -10.11 -10.94
N PRO A 97 4.59 -10.21 -12.24
CA PRO A 97 4.69 -11.47 -12.97
C PRO A 97 6.05 -12.13 -12.76
N ALA A 98 6.08 -13.46 -12.64
CA ALA A 98 7.31 -14.22 -12.43
C ALA A 98 8.40 -13.98 -13.49
N ALA A 99 8.01 -13.53 -14.69
CA ALA A 99 8.94 -13.18 -15.77
C ALA A 99 9.69 -11.85 -15.55
N LEU A 100 9.31 -11.05 -14.55
CA LEU A 100 9.87 -9.73 -14.26
C LEU A 100 10.61 -9.66 -12.92
N VAL A 101 10.73 -10.80 -12.22
CA VAL A 101 11.49 -10.92 -10.97
C VAL A 101 12.80 -11.69 -11.24
N PRO A 102 13.93 -11.35 -10.57
CA PRO A 102 15.23 -11.98 -10.80
C PRO A 102 15.30 -13.49 -10.53
#